data_AF-I2CPZ5-F1
#
_entry.id   AF-I2CPZ5-F1
#
_cell.length_a   1.000
_cell.length_b   1.000
_cell.length_c   1.000
_cell.angle_alpha   90.00
_cell.angle_beta   90.00
_cell.angle_gamma   90.00
#
_symmetry.space_group_name_H-M   'P 1'
#
loop_
_entity.id
_entity.type
_entity.pdbx_description
1 polymer ?
#
loop_
_entity_poly.entity_id
_entity_poly.type
_entity_poly.pdbx_seq_one_letter_code
_entity_poly.pdbx_strand_id
1 'polypeptide(L)'
;MGFPGAISSLWQQAGRAGRAGRDSLAILVCFDSPIDQFFASHPSLLLERSPERAVLDPFNPHALRGQLLSAADELPLGGRHYPGHLDRDIFGAKAFDEALADLVQGGQLTGPLSDGAYRKMEWVVNPQRHVNLRMIDPVTFEVLDDSR
;
A
#
# COMPACT_ATOMS: atom_id res chain seq x y z
N MET A 1 7.24 -23.30 11.64
CA MET A 1 6.99 -23.32 13.09
C MET A 1 8.27 -22.80 13.74
N GLY A 2 8.18 -21.90 14.71
CA GLY A 2 9.28 -21.03 15.15
C GLY A 2 8.81 -19.58 15.30
N PHE A 3 9.72 -18.63 15.46
CA PHE A 3 9.36 -17.21 15.47
C PHE A 3 8.78 -16.78 14.11
N PRO A 4 7.62 -16.08 14.05
CA PRO A 4 6.93 -15.79 12.79
C PRO A 4 7.54 -14.64 11.97
N GLY A 5 8.78 -14.26 12.26
CA GLY A 5 9.53 -13.22 11.55
C GLY A 5 9.29 -11.79 12.04
N ALA A 6 8.19 -11.52 12.76
CA ALA A 6 7.86 -10.21 13.30
C ALA A 6 7.14 -10.31 14.66
N ILE A 7 7.34 -9.32 15.53
CA ILE A 7 6.68 -9.20 16.84
C ILE A 7 5.18 -9.01 16.66
N SER A 8 4.76 -8.19 15.69
CA SER A 8 3.35 -8.02 15.32
C SER A 8 2.69 -9.35 14.94
N SER A 9 3.33 -10.16 14.08
CA SER A 9 2.84 -11.48 13.69
C SER A 9 2.74 -12.44 14.87
N LEU A 10 3.70 -12.42 15.79
CA LEU A 10 3.69 -13.23 17.01
C LEU A 10 2.44 -12.94 17.85
N TRP A 11 2.19 -11.65 18.14
CA TRP A 11 1.05 -11.25 18.95
C TRP A 11 -0.29 -11.49 18.25
N GLN A 12 -0.37 -11.30 16.93
CA GLN A 12 -1.57 -11.64 16.16
C GLN A 12 -1.86 -13.15 16.19
N GLN A 13 -0.84 -14.00 16.09
CA GLN A 13 -1.00 -15.45 16.17
C GLN A 13 -1.38 -15.89 17.59
N ALA A 14 -0.70 -15.39 18.61
CA ALA A 14 -1.00 -15.69 20.02
C ALA A 14 -2.43 -15.26 20.41
N GLY A 15 -2.89 -14.11 19.91
CA GLY A 15 -4.24 -13.60 20.16
C GLY A 15 -5.36 -14.50 19.65
N ARG A 16 -5.08 -15.42 18.70
CA ARG A 16 -6.08 -16.38 18.21
C ARG A 16 -6.39 -17.51 19.19
N ALA A 17 -5.58 -17.71 20.23
CA ALA A 17 -5.78 -18.77 21.22
C ALA A 17 -6.91 -18.45 22.23
N GLY A 18 -7.18 -17.17 22.49
CA GLY A 18 -8.13 -16.72 23.52
C GLY A 18 -9.57 -16.62 23.02
N ARG A 19 -10.53 -16.94 23.89
CA ARG A 19 -11.97 -16.62 23.74
C ARG A 19 -12.52 -16.10 25.06
N ALA A 20 -13.53 -15.23 25.01
CA ALA A 20 -14.09 -14.60 26.19
C ALA A 20 -14.53 -15.62 27.26
N GLY A 21 -14.12 -15.39 28.51
CA GLY A 21 -14.52 -16.19 29.68
C GLY A 21 -13.88 -17.58 29.78
N ARG A 22 -12.82 -17.86 29.03
CA ARG A 22 -12.10 -19.14 29.07
C ARG A 22 -10.61 -18.93 29.23
N ASP A 23 -9.96 -19.79 29.99
CA ASP A 23 -8.51 -19.85 30.07
C ASP A 23 -7.92 -20.21 28.70
N SER A 24 -6.77 -19.61 28.38
CA SER A 24 -6.09 -19.84 27.11
C SER A 24 -4.57 -19.80 27.29
N LEU A 25 -3.86 -20.57 26.47
CA LEU A 25 -2.41 -20.67 26.47
C LEU A 25 -1.89 -20.58 25.03
N ALA A 26 -0.86 -19.78 24.82
CA ALA A 26 -0.07 -19.74 23.59
C ALA A 26 1.36 -20.20 23.90
N ILE A 27 1.90 -21.14 23.13
CA ILE A 27 3.24 -21.69 23.30
C ILE A 27 4.05 -21.37 22.04
N LEU A 28 5.17 -20.66 22.20
CA LEU A 28 6.16 -20.50 21.14
C LEU A 28 7.16 -21.67 21.23
N VAL A 29 7.23 -22.47 20.17
CA VAL A 29 8.22 -23.56 20.05
C VAL A 29 9.35 -23.07 19.16
N CYS A 30 10.52 -22.82 19.75
CA CYS A 30 11.74 -22.40 19.05
C CYS A 30 12.50 -23.60 18.46
N PHE A 31 13.02 -23.46 17.24
CA PHE A 31 13.83 -24.45 16.53
C PHE A 31 15.29 -24.00 16.43
N ASP A 32 16.08 -24.59 15.52
CA ASP A 32 17.52 -24.38 15.35
C ASP A 32 17.90 -23.11 14.58
N SER A 33 16.94 -22.31 14.13
CA SER A 33 17.23 -21.05 13.43
C SER A 33 17.94 -20.06 14.36
N PRO A 34 18.89 -19.24 13.85
CA PRO A 34 19.58 -18.25 14.68
C PRO A 34 18.62 -17.26 15.39
N ILE A 35 17.51 -16.91 14.74
CA ILE A 35 16.49 -16.00 15.31
C ILE A 35 15.75 -16.68 16.46
N ASP A 36 15.36 -17.94 16.27
CA ASP A 36 14.67 -18.71 17.30
C ASP A 36 15.56 -18.93 18.53
N GLN A 37 16.84 -19.26 18.32
CA GLN A 37 17.83 -19.44 19.38
C GLN A 37 18.11 -18.12 20.12
N PHE A 38 18.15 -17.00 19.40
CA PHE A 38 18.30 -15.68 20.02
C PHE A 38 17.13 -15.35 20.95
N PHE A 39 15.88 -15.58 20.52
CA PHE A 39 14.72 -15.33 21.37
C PHE A 39 14.53 -16.38 22.47
N ALA A 40 14.95 -17.63 22.26
CA ALA A 40 14.96 -18.64 23.30
C ALA A 40 15.93 -18.27 24.44
N SER A 41 17.08 -17.67 24.11
CA SER A 41 18.06 -17.18 25.09
C SER A 41 17.68 -15.83 25.71
N HIS A 42 16.83 -15.04 25.05
CA HIS A 42 16.41 -13.70 25.51
C HIS A 42 14.88 -13.51 25.42
N PRO A 43 14.08 -14.31 26.14
CA PRO A 43 12.62 -14.35 25.97
C PRO A 43 11.92 -13.05 26.39
N SER A 44 12.49 -12.27 27.32
CA SER A 44 11.89 -11.00 27.75
C SER A 44 11.77 -9.99 26.62
N LEU A 45 12.66 -10.07 25.62
CA LEU A 45 12.62 -9.20 24.44
C LEU A 45 11.37 -9.40 23.58
N LEU A 46 10.70 -10.55 23.65
CA LEU A 46 9.43 -10.78 22.96
C LEU A 46 8.29 -9.98 23.57
N LEU A 47 8.38 -9.69 24.88
CA LEU A 47 7.38 -8.94 25.64
C LEU A 47 7.68 -7.44 25.69
N GLU A 48 8.96 -7.07 25.73
CA GLU A 48 9.41 -5.69 25.85
C GLU A 48 9.39 -4.92 24.52
N ARG A 49 9.56 -5.63 23.39
CA ARG A 49 9.58 -4.98 22.08
C ARG A 49 8.18 -4.53 21.66
N SER A 50 8.09 -3.28 21.25
CA SER A 50 6.89 -2.78 20.55
C SER A 50 6.76 -3.45 19.18
N PRO A 51 5.53 -3.73 18.71
CA PRO A 51 5.29 -4.14 17.34
C PRO A 51 5.91 -3.17 16.32
N GLU A 52 6.26 -3.70 15.16
CA GLU A 52 6.87 -2.93 14.08
C GLU A 52 5.99 -1.76 13.63
N ARG A 53 6.61 -0.63 13.25
CA ARG A 53 5.88 0.52 12.72
C ARG A 53 5.50 0.28 11.26
N ALA A 54 4.26 0.60 10.92
CA ALA A 54 3.85 0.70 9.52
C ALA A 54 4.39 2.01 8.92
N VAL A 55 5.25 1.90 7.91
CA VAL A 55 5.77 3.05 7.15
C VAL A 55 5.03 3.09 5.82
N LEU A 56 4.42 4.23 5.52
CA LEU A 56 3.68 4.48 4.29
C LEU A 56 4.28 5.70 3.59
N ASP A 57 4.44 5.61 2.28
CA ASP A 57 4.79 6.74 1.43
C ASP A 57 3.64 7.02 0.45
N PRO A 58 2.66 7.87 0.83
CA PRO A 58 1.54 8.21 -0.04
C PRO A 58 1.96 9.04 -1.26
N PHE A 59 3.19 9.56 -1.27
CA PHE A 59 3.71 10.45 -2.30
C PHE A 59 4.72 9.76 -3.22
N ASN A 60 4.78 8.43 -3.17
CA ASN A 60 5.60 7.64 -4.07
C ASN A 60 5.18 7.93 -5.54
N PRO A 61 6.07 8.50 -6.38
CA PRO A 61 5.72 8.94 -7.73
C PRO A 61 5.27 7.79 -8.64
N HIS A 62 5.72 6.55 -8.37
CA HIS A 62 5.32 5.38 -9.14
C HIS A 62 3.86 5.00 -8.90
N ALA A 63 3.38 5.13 -7.66
CA ALA A 63 1.98 4.89 -7.33
C ALA A 63 1.10 6.10 -7.70
N LEU A 64 1.62 7.31 -7.47
CA LEU A 64 0.85 8.55 -7.56
C LEU A 64 0.38 8.85 -8.99
N ARG A 65 1.19 8.61 -10.02
CA ARG A 65 0.80 8.87 -11.42
C ARG A 65 -0.49 8.16 -11.83
N GLY A 66 -0.63 6.89 -11.47
CA GLY A 66 -1.84 6.10 -11.74
C GLY A 66 -3.05 6.63 -10.97
N GLN A 67 -2.84 7.05 -9.73
CA GLN A 67 -3.90 7.67 -8.91
C GLN A 67 -4.35 9.01 -9.48
N LEU A 68 -3.42 9.86 -9.93
CA LEU A 68 -3.76 11.16 -10.54
C LEU A 68 -4.51 11.00 -11.86
N LEU A 69 -4.15 10.02 -12.70
CA LEU A 69 -4.93 9.73 -13.91
C LEU A 69 -6.33 9.21 -13.58
N SER A 70 -6.46 8.39 -12.55
CA SER A 70 -7.76 7.90 -12.06
C SER A 70 -8.60 9.05 -11.51
N ALA A 71 -8.00 9.93 -10.70
CA ALA A 71 -8.67 11.13 -10.21
C ALA A 71 -9.10 12.06 -11.36
N ALA A 72 -8.22 12.27 -12.35
CA ALA A 72 -8.50 13.08 -13.54
C ALA A 72 -9.60 12.49 -14.46
N ASP A 73 -9.87 11.17 -14.36
CA ASP A 73 -10.98 10.49 -15.03
C ASP A 73 -12.32 10.77 -14.34
N GLU A 74 -12.30 10.87 -13.00
CA GLU A 74 -13.49 11.17 -12.19
C GLU A 74 -13.84 12.67 -12.25
N LEU A 75 -12.85 13.54 -12.05
CA LEU A 75 -12.98 15.00 -12.05
C LEU A 75 -11.70 15.66 -12.57
N PRO A 76 -11.79 16.81 -13.27
CA PRO A 76 -10.61 17.59 -13.62
C PRO A 76 -9.78 17.93 -12.37
N LEU A 77 -8.45 17.78 -12.46
CA LEU A 77 -7.54 18.15 -11.38
C LEU A 77 -7.44 19.68 -11.31
N GLY A 78 -7.61 20.24 -10.12
CA GLY A 78 -7.60 21.68 -9.86
C GLY A 78 -8.73 22.46 -10.54
N GLY A 79 -8.43 23.69 -10.93
CA GLY A 79 -9.38 24.60 -11.57
C GLY A 79 -9.98 25.67 -10.65
N ARG A 80 -10.93 26.45 -11.17
CA ARG A 80 -11.65 27.49 -10.41
C ARG A 80 -12.80 26.96 -9.55
N HIS A 81 -13.36 25.80 -9.92
CA HIS A 81 -14.53 25.21 -9.24
C HIS A 81 -14.15 24.34 -8.04
N TYR A 82 -12.95 23.75 -8.07
CA TYR A 82 -12.34 23.10 -6.92
C TYR A 82 -11.12 23.93 -6.53
N PRO A 83 -10.94 24.30 -5.26
CA PRO A 83 -9.76 25.03 -4.84
C PRO A 83 -8.51 24.21 -5.23
N GLY A 84 -7.75 24.65 -6.23
CA GLY A 84 -6.60 23.89 -6.75
C GLY A 84 -5.47 23.63 -5.74
N HIS A 85 -5.54 24.21 -4.54
CA HIS A 85 -4.68 23.83 -3.42
C HIS A 85 -5.05 22.47 -2.82
N LEU A 86 -6.30 22.03 -2.93
CA LEU A 86 -6.77 20.79 -2.33
C LEU A 86 -6.03 19.57 -2.88
N ASP A 87 -5.84 19.48 -4.20
CA ASP A 87 -5.09 18.37 -4.80
C ASP A 87 -3.62 18.37 -4.35
N ARG A 88 -2.99 19.54 -4.27
CA ARG A 88 -1.62 19.68 -3.76
C ARG A 88 -1.51 19.29 -2.28
N ASP A 89 -2.52 19.59 -1.47
CA ASP A 89 -2.55 19.26 -0.06
C ASP A 89 -2.78 17.75 0.16
N ILE A 90 -3.63 17.13 -0.66
CA ILE A 90 -3.94 15.70 -0.59
C ILE A 90 -2.80 14.83 -1.13
N PHE A 91 -2.28 15.18 -2.31
CA PHE A 91 -1.29 14.38 -3.04
C PHE A 91 0.16 14.81 -2.78
N GLY A 92 0.37 15.80 -1.90
CA GLY A 92 1.67 16.34 -1.56
C GLY A 92 2.20 17.25 -2.66
N ALA A 93 2.30 18.55 -2.39
CA ALA A 93 2.52 19.58 -3.41
C ALA A 93 3.66 19.27 -4.39
N LYS A 94 4.82 18.85 -3.88
CA LYS A 94 5.98 18.49 -4.71
C LYS A 94 5.70 17.28 -5.60
N ALA A 95 5.20 16.19 -5.02
CA ALA A 95 4.95 14.96 -5.76
C ALA A 95 3.81 15.13 -6.78
N PHE A 96 2.79 15.90 -6.41
CA PHE A 96 1.73 16.33 -7.31
C PHE A 96 2.29 17.11 -8.51
N ASP A 97 3.08 18.16 -8.27
CA ASP A 97 3.63 19.00 -9.34
C ASP A 97 4.54 18.21 -10.30
N GLU A 98 5.41 17.34 -9.76
CA GLU A 98 6.28 16.46 -10.54
C GLU A 98 5.46 15.48 -11.39
N ALA A 99 4.52 14.76 -10.79
CA ALA A 99 3.68 13.80 -11.50
C ALA A 99 2.78 14.48 -12.55
N LEU A 100 2.28 15.68 -12.26
CA LEU A 100 1.47 16.46 -13.20
C LEU A 100 2.29 16.88 -14.43
N ALA A 101 3.51 17.38 -14.21
CA ALA A 101 4.43 17.73 -15.29
C ALA A 101 4.73 16.52 -16.18
N ASP A 102 5.01 15.37 -15.55
CA ASP A 102 5.29 14.12 -16.26
C ASP A 102 4.10 13.63 -17.10
N LEU A 103 2.88 13.68 -16.56
CA LEU A 103 1.67 13.22 -17.24
C LEU A 103 1.25 14.16 -18.39
N VAL A 104 1.51 15.47 -18.25
CA VAL A 104 1.32 16.44 -19.34
C VAL A 104 2.37 16.24 -20.43
N GLN A 105 3.64 16.06 -20.05
CA GLN A 105 4.71 15.76 -21.01
C GLN A 105 4.47 14.44 -21.75
N GLY A 106 3.93 13.43 -21.05
CA GLY A 106 3.51 12.16 -21.63
C GLY A 106 2.24 12.22 -22.48
N GLY A 107 1.59 13.39 -22.57
CA GLY A 107 0.36 13.59 -23.35
C GLY A 107 -0.86 12.88 -22.79
N GLN A 108 -0.82 12.46 -21.52
CA GLN A 108 -1.91 11.75 -20.84
C GLN A 108 -2.87 12.74 -20.17
N LEU A 109 -2.37 13.90 -19.76
CA LEU A 109 -3.15 15.05 -19.32
C LEU A 109 -2.93 16.24 -20.25
N THR A 110 -3.89 17.16 -20.27
CA THR A 110 -3.77 18.48 -20.89
C THR A 110 -4.11 19.56 -19.88
N GLY A 111 -3.42 20.70 -19.94
CA GLY A 111 -3.62 21.83 -19.06
C GLY A 111 -2.31 22.53 -18.65
N PRO A 112 -2.40 23.55 -17.77
CA PRO A 112 -3.65 24.06 -17.20
C PRO A 112 -4.50 24.73 -18.29
N LEU A 113 -5.80 24.46 -18.30
CA LEU A 113 -6.76 25.11 -19.19
C LEU A 113 -7.08 26.54 -18.69
N SER A 114 -7.95 27.28 -19.40
CA SER A 114 -8.32 28.65 -19.03
C SER A 114 -9.03 28.77 -17.67
N ASP A 115 -9.58 27.66 -17.16
CA ASP A 115 -10.15 27.51 -15.83
C ASP A 115 -9.12 27.09 -14.76
N GLY A 116 -7.87 26.85 -15.14
CA GLY A 116 -6.80 26.36 -14.27
C GLY A 116 -6.81 24.85 -14.04
N ALA A 117 -7.70 24.10 -14.70
CA ALA A 117 -7.83 22.67 -14.51
C ALA A 117 -6.92 21.87 -15.47
N TYR A 118 -6.57 20.67 -15.05
CA TYR A 118 -5.94 19.65 -15.89
C TYR A 118 -6.94 18.54 -16.16
N ARG A 119 -7.03 18.10 -17.41
CA ARG A 119 -7.99 17.08 -17.84
C ARG A 119 -7.27 15.91 -18.48
N LYS A 120 -7.76 14.71 -18.23
CA LYS A 120 -7.29 13.49 -18.87
C LYS A 120 -7.61 13.54 -20.37
N MET A 121 -6.69 13.06 -21.18
CA MET A 121 -6.91 12.92 -22.63
C MET A 121 -7.83 11.75 -22.92
N GLU A 122 -8.66 11.88 -23.97
CA GLU A 122 -9.71 10.91 -24.31
C GLU A 122 -9.16 9.49 -24.59
N TRP A 123 -7.96 9.40 -25.17
CA TRP A 123 -7.31 8.13 -25.51
C TRP A 123 -6.80 7.36 -24.27
N VAL A 124 -6.72 7.99 -23.11
CA VAL A 124 -6.36 7.33 -21.84
C VAL A 124 -7.61 6.69 -21.26
N VAL A 125 -7.99 5.52 -21.76
CA VAL A 125 -9.26 4.86 -21.40
C VAL A 125 -9.14 4.09 -20.08
N ASN A 126 -10.08 4.30 -19.15
CA ASN A 126 -10.19 3.58 -17.87
C ASN A 126 -8.84 3.41 -17.11
N PRO A 127 -8.14 4.50 -16.75
CA PRO A 127 -6.84 4.44 -16.07
C PRO A 127 -6.87 3.59 -14.78
N GLN A 128 -7.96 3.65 -14.00
CA GLN A 128 -8.18 2.87 -12.78
C GLN A 128 -8.08 1.36 -12.97
N ARG A 129 -8.30 0.81 -14.18
CA ARG A 129 -8.13 -0.63 -14.46
C ARG A 129 -6.67 -1.06 -14.53
N HIS A 130 -5.76 -0.10 -14.72
CA HIS A 130 -4.34 -0.33 -14.86
C HIS A 130 -3.58 0.00 -13.56
N VAL A 131 -4.30 0.41 -12.51
CA VAL A 131 -3.75 0.69 -11.19
C VAL A 131 -3.98 -0.50 -10.28
N ASN A 132 -2.91 -1.16 -9.84
CA ASN A 132 -3.00 -2.25 -8.88
C ASN A 132 -2.57 -1.78 -7.48
N LEU A 133 -3.48 -1.89 -6.51
CA LEU A 133 -3.24 -1.42 -5.13
C LEU A 133 -2.49 -2.43 -4.25
N ARG A 134 -2.38 -3.70 -4.67
CA ARG A 134 -1.98 -4.80 -3.78
C ARG A 134 -1.01 -5.82 -4.38
N MET A 135 -0.91 -5.91 -5.71
CA MET A 135 -0.02 -6.90 -6.33
C MET A 135 1.35 -6.31 -6.65
N ILE A 136 2.37 -7.04 -6.20
CA ILE A 136 3.77 -6.86 -6.59
C ILE A 136 4.04 -7.55 -7.94
N ASP A 137 3.24 -8.55 -8.32
CA ASP A 137 3.37 -9.31 -9.57
C ASP A 137 1.97 -9.69 -10.12
N PRO A 138 1.66 -9.47 -11.41
CA PRO A 138 0.36 -9.85 -12.00
C PRO A 138 0.16 -11.34 -12.26
N VAL A 139 1.19 -12.20 -12.13
CA VAL A 139 1.10 -13.61 -12.53
C VAL A 139 0.27 -14.43 -11.54
N THR A 140 -0.85 -14.97 -12.03
CA THR A 140 -1.65 -15.97 -11.33
C THR A 140 -1.42 -17.32 -11.99
N PHE A 141 -1.05 -18.33 -11.21
CA PHE A 141 -0.94 -19.71 -11.68
C PHE A 141 -2.25 -20.45 -11.37
N GLU A 142 -2.82 -21.08 -12.39
CA GLU A 142 -3.94 -22.00 -12.22
C GLU A 142 -3.39 -23.42 -12.05
N VAL A 143 -3.74 -24.06 -10.93
CA VAL A 143 -3.40 -25.47 -10.70
C VAL A 143 -4.57 -26.30 -11.20
N LEU A 144 -4.38 -26.98 -12.33
CA LEU A 144 -5.35 -27.91 -12.89
C LEU A 144 -5.01 -29.33 -12.43
N ASP A 145 -6.00 -30.02 -11.87
CA ASP A 145 -5.92 -31.45 -11.59
C ASP A 145 -6.43 -32.22 -12.81
N ASP A 146 -5.55 -32.99 -13.45
CA ASP A 146 -5.85 -33.78 -14.66
C ASP A 146 -6.05 -35.28 -14.33
N SER A 147 -6.37 -35.62 -13.08
CA SER A 147 -6.72 -37.00 -12.73
C SER A 147 -8.14 -37.35 -13.24
N ARG A 148 -8.20 -37.87 -14.47
CA ARG A 148 -9.34 -38.60 -15.05
C ARG A 148 -9.18 -40.11 -14.91
#